data_AF-A0A927CQJ3-F1
#
_entry.id   AF-A0A927CQJ3-F1
#
_cell.length_a   1.000
_cell.length_b   1.000
_cell.length_c   1.000
_cell.angle_alpha   90.00
_cell.angle_beta   90.00
_cell.angle_gamma   90.00
#
_symmetry.space_group_name_H-M   'P 1'
#
loop_
_entity.id
_entity.type
_entity.pdbx_description
1 polymer ?
#
loop_
_entity_poly.entity_id
_entity_poly.type
_entity_poly.pdbx_seq_one_letter_code
_entity_poly.pdbx_strand_id
1 'polypeptide(L)' 'MTGAVRFNARGQIVSVSGIPIGDSIRYQLQLNGRVIPSTLLSFPVRRHDTVGLLLIYSPFPREDESEGAQ' A
#
# COMPACT_ATOMS: atom_id res chain seq x y z
N MET A 1 -13.55 -2.17 -15.26
CA MET A 1 -12.40 -2.19 -14.33
C MET A 1 -11.34 -1.25 -14.85
N THR A 2 -10.78 -0.37 -14.02
CA THR A 2 -9.83 0.67 -14.47
C THR A 2 -8.38 0.19 -14.58
N GLY A 3 -8.05 -1.01 -14.07
CA GLY A 3 -6.70 -1.59 -14.16
C GLY A 3 -5.61 -0.84 -13.38
N ALA A 4 -5.96 0.26 -12.71
CA ALA A 4 -5.03 1.13 -11.99
C ALA A 4 -4.42 0.46 -10.76
N VAL A 5 -5.05 -0.55 -10.18
CA VAL A 5 -4.51 -1.33 -9.05
C VAL A 5 -4.61 -2.81 -9.40
N ARG A 6 -3.51 -3.55 -9.25
CA ARG A 6 -3.49 -5.01 -9.46
C ARG A 6 -3.28 -5.72 -8.14
N PHE A 7 -4.02 -6.82 -7.97
CA PHE A 7 -3.94 -7.70 -6.81
C PHE A 7 -3.38 -9.05 -7.22
N ASN A 8 -2.61 -9.70 -6.35
CA ASN A 8 -2.29 -11.12 -6.51
C ASN A 8 -3.43 -12.02 -6.00
N ALA A 9 -3.27 -13.33 -6.13
CA ALA A 9 -4.26 -14.32 -5.67
C ALA A 9 -4.55 -14.29 -4.16
N ARG A 10 -3.69 -13.65 -3.36
CA ARG A 10 -3.87 -13.46 -1.91
C ARG A 10 -4.54 -12.13 -1.56
N GLY A 11 -4.96 -11.34 -2.56
CA GLY A 11 -5.58 -10.04 -2.36
C GLY A 11 -4.60 -8.92 -1.98
N GLN A 12 -3.29 -9.11 -2.16
CA GLN A 12 -2.29 -8.08 -1.89
C GLN A 12 -2.11 -7.18 -3.11
N ILE A 13 -1.99 -5.87 -2.90
CA ILE A 13 -1.64 -4.92 -3.97
C ILE A 13 -0.21 -5.20 -4.44
N VAL A 14 -0.04 -5.49 -5.73
CA VAL A 14 1.25 -5.78 -6.36
C VAL A 14 1.68 -4.73 -7.38
N SER A 15 0.77 -3.89 -7.87
CA SER A 15 1.14 -2.75 -8.71
C SER A 15 0.09 -1.65 -8.70
N VAL A 16 0.53 -0.40 -8.89
CA VAL A 16 -0.32 0.79 -9.04
C VAL A 16 0.07 1.53 -10.31
N SER A 17 -0.86 1.71 -11.25
CA SER A 17 -0.65 2.36 -12.55
C SER A 17 0.57 1.82 -13.31
N GLY A 18 0.82 0.51 -13.22
CA GLY A 18 1.96 -0.15 -13.84
C GLY A 18 3.26 -0.13 -13.02
N ILE A 19 3.33 0.63 -11.92
CA ILE A 19 4.49 0.65 -11.02
C ILE A 19 4.39 -0.56 -10.08
N PRO A 20 5.36 -1.50 -10.11
CA PRO A 20 5.36 -2.65 -9.21
C PRO A 20 5.63 -2.23 -7.76
N ILE A 21 4.96 -2.89 -6.82
CA ILE A 21 5.24 -2.79 -5.39
C ILE A 21 6.28 -3.84 -5.00
N GLY A 22 7.30 -3.45 -4.25
CA GLY A 22 8.44 -4.28 -3.85
C GLY A 22 9.68 -3.41 -3.61
N ASP A 23 10.78 -4.00 -3.13
CA ASP A 23 12.10 -3.38 -2.90
C ASP A 23 12.07 -1.88 -2.52
N SER A 24 12.18 -1.00 -3.52
CA SER A 24 12.25 0.45 -3.34
C SER A 24 10.90 1.18 -3.39
N ILE A 25 9.81 0.51 -3.75
CA ILE A 25 8.46 1.08 -3.87
C ILE A 25 7.54 0.43 -2.86
N ARG A 26 7.09 1.22 -1.89
CA ARG A 26 6.04 0.84 -0.95
C ARG A 26 4.79 1.64 -1.22
N TYR A 27 3.68 1.22 -0.62
CA TYR A 27 2.45 1.99 -0.63
C TYR A 27 1.91 2.21 0.77
N GLN A 28 1.11 3.26 0.91
CA GLN A 28 0.31 3.54 2.08
C GLN A 28 -1.14 3.75 1.67
N LEU A 29 -2.05 3.08 2.38
CA LEU A 29 -3.48 3.27 2.20
C LEU A 29 -4.01 4.29 3.19
N GLN A 30 -4.92 5.12 2.70
CA GLN A 30 -5.59 6.12 3.51
C GLN A 30 -7.09 6.06 3.30
N LEU A 31 -7.86 6.14 4.38
CA LEU A 31 -9.30 6.36 4.36
C LEU A 31 -9.56 7.70 5.04
N ASN A 32 -10.12 8.65 4.31
CA ASN A 32 -10.37 10.01 4.80
C ASN A 32 -9.11 10.67 5.38
N GLY A 33 -7.96 10.46 4.74
CA GLY A 33 -6.65 10.95 5.18
C GLY A 33 -5.99 10.15 6.30
N ARG A 34 -6.68 9.18 6.92
CA ARG A 34 -6.14 8.33 7.98
C ARG A 34 -5.49 7.07 7.40
N VAL A 35 -4.28 6.76 7.84
CA VAL A 35 -3.59 5.53 7.45
C VAL A 35 -4.37 4.30 7.92
N ILE A 36 -4.61 3.37 7.00
CA ILE A 36 -5.26 2.09 7.29
C ILE A 36 -4.39 0.92 6.81
N PRO A 37 -4.45 -0.25 7.48
CA PRO A 37 -3.85 -1.47 6.96
C PRO A 37 -4.59 -1.96 5.71
N SER A 38 -3.87 -2.64 4.81
CA SER A 38 -4.43 -3.18 3.56
C SER A 38 -5.49 -4.25 3.76
N THR A 39 -5.51 -4.89 4.93
CA THR A 39 -6.56 -5.83 5.35
C THR A 39 -7.94 -5.19 5.45
N LEU A 40 -8.03 -3.85 5.53
CA LEU A 40 -9.29 -3.10 5.59
C LEU A 40 -9.75 -2.59 4.21
N LEU A 41 -9.14 -3.01 3.10
CA LEU A 41 -9.63 -2.66 1.76
C LEU A 41 -11.01 -3.24 1.44
N SER A 42 -11.40 -4.32 2.11
CA SER A 42 -12.73 -4.93 2.00
C SER A 42 -13.77 -4.29 2.91
N PHE A 43 -13.37 -3.33 3.75
CA PHE A 43 -14.28 -2.69 4.69
C PHE A 43 -15.26 -1.77 3.94
N PRO A 44 -16.56 -1.73 4.33
CA PRO A 44 -17.54 -0.89 3.63
C PRO A 44 -17.17 0.59 3.71
N VAL A 45 -17.00 1.23 2.56
CA VAL A 45 -16.87 2.69 2.45
C VAL A 45 -18.26 3.35 2.44
N ARG A 46 -18.36 4.53 3.03
CA ARG A 46 -19.56 5.35 3.05
C ARG A 46 -19.56 6.36 1.92
N ARG A 47 -20.74 6.91 1.62
CA ARG A 47 -20.84 8.04 0.68
C ARG A 47 -19.97 9.19 1.21
N HIS A 48 -19.19 9.80 0.31
CA HIS A 48 -18.20 10.86 0.59
C HIS A 48 -16.90 10.40 1.26
N ASP A 49 -16.72 9.10 1.54
CA ASP A 49 -15.39 8.62 1.90
C ASP A 49 -14.42 8.79 0.73
N THR A 50 -13.18 9.14 1.06
CA THR A 50 -12.07 9.19 0.12
C THR A 50 -11.07 8.09 0.44
N VAL A 51 -10.77 7.26 -0.56
CA VAL A 51 -9.72 6.24 -0.48
C VAL A 51 -8.50 6.76 -1.22
N GLY A 52 -7.41 6.95 -0.49
CA GLY A 52 -6.11 7.37 -1.02
C GLY A 52 -5.13 6.20 -1.07
N LEU A 53 -4.32 6.16 -2.12
CA LEU A 53 -3.20 5.23 -2.26
C LEU A 53 -1.95 6.05 -2.58
N LEU A 54 -1.04 6.16 -1.62
CA LEU A 54 0.23 6.86 -1.77
C LEU A 54 1.32 5.86 -2.14
N LEU A 55 2.10 6.18 -3.17
CA LEU A 55 3.34 5.47 -3.47
C LEU A 55 4.51 6.19 -2.80
N ILE A 56 5.37 5.41 -2.14
CA ILE A 56 6.56 5.90 -1.44
C ILE A 56 7.76 5.22 -2.07
N TYR A 57 8.59 6.01 -2.74
CA TYR A 57 9.87 5.57 -3.28
C TYR A 57 10.98 5.77 -2.24
N SER A 58 11.71 4.70 -1.95
CA SER A 58 12.85 4.65 -1.02
C SER A 58 13.95 3.82 -1.69
N PRO A 59 14.92 4.45 -2.40
CA PRO A 59 15.97 3.74 -3.13
C PRO A 59 16.91 2.94 -2.23
N PHE A 60 16.94 3.23 -0.93
CA PHE A 60 17.74 2.51 0.05
C PHE A 60 16.85 1.60 0.90
N PRO A 61 17.25 0.33 1.14
CA PRO A 61 16.65 -0.48 2.19
C PRO A 61 16.86 0.24 3.53
N ARG A 62 15.85 0.19 4.42
CA ARG A 62 16.05 0.71 5.78
C ARG A 62 17.11 -0.14 6.46
N GLU A 63 18.11 0.49 7.06
CA GLU A 63 19.08 -0.17 7.94
C GLU A 63 18.45 -0.59 9.30
N ASP A 64 17.17 -0.25 9.52
CA ASP A 64 16.44 -0.39 10.80
C ASP A 64 15.83 -1.79 11.08
N GLU A 65 16.50 -2.87 10.70
CA GLU A 65 16.16 -4.25 11.14
C GLU A 65 17.40 -5.04 11.63
N SER A 66 18.46 -4.33 12.06
CA SER A 66 19.68 -4.95 12.63
C SER A 66 19.90 -4.72 14.13
N GLU A 67 19.07 -3.91 14.81
CA GLU A 67 19.13 -3.74 16.28
C GLU A 67 17.95 -4.43 16.96
N GLY A 68 18.08 -5.74 17.15
CA GLY A 68 17.12 -6.53 17.92
C GLY A 68 17.59 -7.93 18.30
N ALA A 69 18.88 -8.23 18.12
CA ALA A 69 19.50 -9.48 18.56
C ALA A 69 20.78 -9.15 19.32
N GLN A 70 20.62 -8.72 20.58
CA GLN A 70 21.61 -8.88 21.65
C GLN A 70 20.89 -9.32 22.91
#